data_AF-A0A1J5IVB0-F1
#
_entry.id   AF-A0A1J5IVB0-F1
#
_cell.length_a   1.000
_cell.length_b   1.000
_cell.length_c   1.000
_cell.angle_alpha   90.00
_cell.angle_beta   90.00
_cell.angle_gamma   90.00
#
_symmetry.space_group_name_H-M   'P 1'
#
loop_
_entity.id
_entity.type
_entity.pdbx_description
1 polymer ?
#
loop_
_entity_poly.entity_id
_entity_poly.type
_entity_poly.pdbx_seq_one_letter_code
_entity_poly.pdbx_strand_id
1 'polypeptide(L)'
;MVSSIVAAGLYKDIPQFVGIASLLALLGFFGERAIAYSLRVSRIELDRLEDAERMFLQEIRKAAAKGEVISAEILSRSAQATVNARDAYKKIYGHDRPGVYIMAKNETEKNAGELSK
;
A
#
# COMPACT_ATOMS: atom_id res chain seq x y z
N MET A 1 -24.83 6.18 -16.38
CA MET A 1 -24.33 6.09 -17.78
C MET A 1 -24.98 4.96 -18.57
N VAL A 2 -25.11 3.73 -18.05
CA VAL A 2 -25.77 2.63 -18.79
C VAL A 2 -27.27 2.89 -18.99
N SER A 3 -27.96 3.44 -17.99
CA SER A 3 -29.38 3.81 -18.04
C SER A 3 -29.74 4.81 -19.15
N SER A 4 -28.85 5.76 -19.45
CA SER A 4 -29.02 6.72 -20.55
C SER A 4 -28.87 6.10 -21.95
N ILE A 5 -28.05 5.05 -22.09
CA ILE A 5 -27.86 4.32 -23.36
C ILE A 5 -29.05 3.38 -23.62
N VAL A 6 -29.55 2.71 -22.58
CA VAL A 6 -30.75 1.87 -22.66
C VAL A 6 -31.98 2.71 -23.02
N ALA A 7 -32.14 3.89 -22.42
CA ALA A 7 -33.22 4.81 -22.74
C ALA A 7 -33.16 5.27 -24.22
N ALA A 8 -31.97 5.58 -24.76
CA ALA A 8 -31.80 5.94 -26.17
C ALA A 8 -32.08 4.77 -27.14
N GLY A 9 -31.76 3.53 -26.72
CA GLY A 9 -32.06 2.31 -27.48
C GLY A 9 -33.54 2.00 -27.55
N LEU A 10 -34.29 2.18 -26.45
CA LEU A 10 -35.74 2.04 -26.40
C LEU A 10 -36.46 3.15 -27.20
N TYR A 11 -35.92 4.37 -27.23
CA TYR A 11 -36.52 5.50 -27.95
C TYR A 11 -36.36 5.42 -29.48
N LYS A 12 -35.32 4.72 -29.96
CA LYS A 12 -35.04 4.57 -31.40
C LYS A 12 -35.31 3.17 -31.96
N ASP A 13 -35.76 2.24 -31.12
CA ASP A 13 -36.07 0.85 -31.49
C ASP A 13 -34.90 0.11 -32.19
N ILE A 14 -33.67 0.44 -31.78
CA ILE A 14 -32.45 -0.15 -32.34
C ILE A 14 -31.88 -1.14 -31.31
N PRO A 15 -32.04 -2.46 -31.53
CA PRO A 15 -31.64 -3.49 -30.56
C PRO A 15 -30.13 -3.53 -30.30
N GLN A 16 -29.32 -2.98 -31.20
CA GLN A 16 -27.86 -2.87 -31.04
C GLN A 16 -27.44 -2.03 -29.83
N PHE A 17 -28.23 -1.02 -29.44
CA PHE A 17 -27.92 -0.21 -28.25
C PHE A 17 -28.12 -0.97 -26.94
N VAL A 18 -29.07 -1.92 -26.91
CA VAL A 18 -29.26 -2.81 -25.75
C VAL A 18 -28.05 -3.73 -25.59
N GLY A 19 -27.52 -4.26 -26.70
CA GLY A 19 -26.29 -5.07 -26.70
C GLY A 19 -25.04 -4.30 -26.25
N ILE A 20 -24.90 -3.04 -26.68
CA ILE A 20 -23.79 -2.18 -26.24
C ILE A 20 -23.92 -1.84 -24.76
N ALA A 21 -25.13 -1.55 -24.28
CA ALA A 21 -25.38 -1.24 -22.88
C ALA A 21 -25.08 -2.42 -21.95
N SER A 22 -25.45 -3.65 -22.33
CA SER A 22 -25.13 -4.85 -21.57
C SER A 22 -23.63 -5.16 -21.59
N LEU A 23 -22.94 -4.96 -22.72
CA LEU A 23 -21.48 -5.08 -22.78
C LEU A 23 -20.78 -4.09 -21.84
N LEU A 24 -21.19 -2.82 -21.85
CA LEU A 24 -20.65 -1.79 -20.95
C LEU A 24 -20.94 -2.11 -19.48
N ALA A 25 -22.12 -2.66 -19.16
CA ALA A 25 -22.45 -3.09 -17.81
C ALA A 25 -21.56 -4.24 -17.34
N LEU A 26 -21.29 -5.23 -18.21
CA LEU A 26 -20.37 -6.33 -17.90
C LEU A 26 -18.93 -5.82 -17.71
N LEU A 27 -18.45 -4.95 -18.58
CA LEU A 27 -17.11 -4.35 -18.45
C LEU A 27 -16.98 -3.55 -17.15
N GLY A 28 -18.00 -2.78 -16.77
CA GLY A 28 -18.05 -2.08 -15.48
C GLY A 28 -17.98 -3.05 -14.30
N PHE A 29 -18.81 -4.10 -14.31
CA PHE A 29 -18.85 -5.10 -13.25
C PHE A 29 -17.52 -5.85 -13.09
N PHE A 30 -16.94 -6.34 -14.18
CA PHE A 30 -15.66 -7.04 -14.14
C PHE A 30 -14.50 -6.09 -13.81
N GLY A 31 -14.55 -4.85 -14.31
CA GLY A 31 -13.56 -3.82 -13.99
C GLY A 31 -13.53 -3.50 -12.50
N GLU A 32 -14.69 -3.23 -11.89
CA GLU A 32 -14.80 -2.99 -10.45
C GLU A 32 -14.31 -4.19 -9.63
N ARG A 33 -14.68 -5.41 -10.03
CA ARG A 33 -14.22 -6.64 -9.36
C ARG A 33 -12.71 -6.84 -9.48
N ALA A 34 -12.13 -6.56 -10.64
CA ALA A 34 -10.69 -6.66 -10.87
C ALA A 34 -9.91 -5.64 -10.02
N ILE A 35 -10.39 -4.40 -9.96
CA ILE A 35 -9.80 -3.35 -9.11
C ILE A 35 -9.90 -3.74 -7.64
N ALA A 36 -11.06 -4.19 -7.17
CA ALA A 36 -11.26 -4.62 -5.79
C ALA A 36 -10.35 -5.80 -5.42
N TYR A 37 -10.17 -6.77 -6.33
CA TYR A 37 -9.27 -7.90 -6.13
C TYR A 37 -7.80 -7.45 -6.06
N SER A 38 -7.36 -6.60 -6.99
CA SER A 38 -6.01 -6.04 -7.01
C SER A 38 -5.69 -5.27 -5.72
N LEU A 39 -6.63 -4.44 -5.24
CA LEU A 39 -6.49 -3.73 -3.97
C LEU A 39 -6.43 -4.69 -2.78
N ARG A 40 -7.24 -5.76 -2.78
CA ARG A 40 -7.19 -6.77 -1.71
C ARG A 40 -5.84 -7.48 -1.67
N VAL A 41 -5.31 -7.92 -2.82
CA VAL A 41 -3.98 -8.55 -2.90
C VAL A 41 -2.90 -7.60 -2.40
N SER A 42 -2.94 -6.34 -2.84
CA SER A 42 -1.97 -5.32 -2.41
C SER A 42 -2.03 -5.09 -0.90
N ARG A 43 -3.22 -5.06 -0.30
CA ARG A 43 -3.39 -4.93 1.15
C ARG A 43 -2.85 -6.13 1.92
N ILE A 44 -3.09 -7.35 1.45
CA ILE A 44 -2.52 -8.56 2.07
C ILE A 44 -0.99 -8.52 2.06
N GLU A 45 -0.40 -8.07 0.95
CA GLU A 45 1.06 -7.92 0.86
C GLU A 45 1.58 -6.82 1.80
N LEU A 46 0.86 -5.69 1.89
CA LEU A 46 1.19 -4.65 2.86
C LEU A 46 1.15 -5.19 4.29
N ASP A 47 0.08 -5.89 4.68
CA ASP A 47 -0.08 -6.45 6.03
C ASP A 47 1.08 -7.41 6.36
N ARG A 48 1.47 -8.27 5.41
CA ARG A 48 2.62 -9.17 5.56
C ARG A 48 3.93 -8.41 5.76
N LEU A 49 4.16 -7.32 5.02
CA LEU A 49 5.36 -6.50 5.16
C LEU A 49 5.37 -5.74 6.49
N GLU A 50 4.22 -5.23 6.94
CA GLU A 50 4.08 -4.60 8.24
C GLU A 50 4.32 -5.58 9.38
N ASP A 51 3.87 -6.83 9.27
CA ASP A 51 4.11 -7.86 10.28
C ASP A 51 5.60 -8.23 10.34
N ALA A 52 6.28 -8.33 9.20
CA ALA A 52 7.73 -8.54 9.16
C ALA A 52 8.49 -7.39 9.83
N GLU A 53 8.11 -6.13 9.55
CA GLU A 53 8.66 -4.96 10.23
C GLU A 53 8.43 -5.04 11.75
N ARG A 54 7.21 -5.34 12.20
CA ARG A 54 6.88 -5.47 13.64
C ARG A 54 7.70 -6.58 14.31
N MET A 55 7.93 -7.70 13.64
CA MET A 55 8.76 -8.79 14.17
C MET A 55 10.20 -8.34 14.42
N PHE A 56 10.84 -7.71 13.43
CA PHE A 56 12.21 -7.20 13.60
C PHE A 56 12.30 -6.13 14.70
N LEU A 57 11.33 -5.22 14.77
CA LEU A 57 11.29 -4.20 15.81
C LEU A 57 11.09 -4.79 17.21
N GLN A 58 10.29 -5.84 17.34
CA GLN A 58 10.14 -6.57 18.60
C GLN A 58 11.43 -7.30 18.99
N GLU A 59 12.13 -7.90 18.04
CA GLU A 59 13.41 -8.58 18.27
C GLU A 59 14.47 -7.59 18.76
N ILE A 60 14.60 -6.45 18.08
CA ILE A 60 15.49 -5.34 18.50
C ILE A 60 15.15 -4.85 19.90
N ARG A 61 13.86 -4.64 20.21
CA ARG A 61 13.41 -4.20 21.55
C ARG A 61 13.73 -5.24 22.63
N LYS A 62 13.56 -6.52 22.34
CA LYS A 62 13.88 -7.60 23.29
C LYS A 62 15.38 -7.71 23.53
N ALA A 63 16.20 -7.63 22.48
CA ALA A 63 17.65 -7.64 22.60
C ALA A 63 18.15 -6.43 23.41
N ALA A 64 17.64 -5.24 23.11
CA ALA A 64 17.96 -4.01 23.85
C ALA A 64 17.56 -4.11 25.33
N ALA A 65 16.39 -4.65 25.64
CA ALA A 65 15.93 -4.84 27.03
C ALA A 65 16.79 -5.81 27.84
N LYS A 66 17.43 -6.77 27.17
CA LYS A 66 18.38 -7.71 27.78
C LYS A 66 19.83 -7.18 27.83
N GLY A 67 20.10 -6.02 27.23
CA GLY A 67 21.45 -5.50 27.07
C GLY A 67 22.31 -6.29 26.07
N GLU A 68 21.68 -7.07 25.17
CA GLU A 68 22.37 -7.82 24.14
C GLU A 68 22.81 -6.88 22.99
N VAL A 69 23.99 -7.14 22.43
CA VAL A 69 24.48 -6.39 21.26
C VAL A 69 23.64 -6.78 20.05
N ILE A 70 22.90 -5.81 19.51
CA ILE A 70 22.13 -6.00 18.28
C ILE A 70 23.10 -6.04 17.10
N SER A 71 23.06 -7.10 16.30
CA SER A 71 23.92 -7.20 15.14
C SER A 71 23.56 -6.16 14.06
N ALA A 72 24.58 -5.67 13.35
CA ALA A 72 24.39 -4.75 12.23
C ALA A 72 23.50 -5.36 11.12
N GLU A 73 23.48 -6.69 11.00
CA GLU A 73 22.61 -7.42 10.08
C GLU A 73 21.13 -7.31 10.46
N ILE A 74 20.79 -7.42 11.74
CA ILE A 74 19.40 -7.28 12.21
C ILE A 74 18.91 -5.85 11.99
N LEU A 75 19.76 -4.85 12.26
CA LEU A 75 19.44 -3.45 11.99
C LEU A 75 19.22 -3.18 10.50
N SER A 76 20.07 -3.73 9.62
CA SER A 76 19.92 -3.53 8.17
C SER A 76 18.66 -4.21 7.62
N ARG A 77 18.35 -5.43 8.08
CA ARG A 77 17.12 -6.14 7.72
C ARG A 77 15.87 -5.42 8.21
N SER A 78 15.90 -4.90 9.43
CA SER A 78 14.81 -4.07 9.97
C SER A 78 14.60 -2.81 9.13
N ALA A 79 15.68 -2.11 8.76
CA ALA A 79 15.59 -0.91 7.93
C ALA A 79 15.01 -1.22 6.55
N GLN A 80 15.43 -2.32 5.93
CA GLN A 80 14.89 -2.75 4.65
C GLN A 80 13.40 -3.12 4.75
N ALA A 81 12.98 -3.80 5.83
CA ALA A 81 11.58 -4.13 6.06
C ALA A 81 10.70 -2.88 6.18
N THR A 82 11.18 -1.85 6.89
CA THR A 82 10.51 -0.54 6.98
C THR A 82 10.38 0.14 5.63
N VAL A 83 11.44 0.13 4.80
CA VAL A 83 11.39 0.69 3.43
C VAL A 83 10.37 -0.04 2.58
N ASN A 84 10.39 -1.38 2.58
CA ASN A 84 9.47 -2.19 1.80
C ASN A 84 8.00 -1.94 2.19
N ALA A 85 7.70 -1.86 3.49
CA ALA A 85 6.37 -1.56 3.99
C ALA A 85 5.91 -0.14 3.60
N ARG A 86 6.83 0.84 3.66
CA ARG A 86 6.55 2.23 3.23
C ARG A 86 6.23 2.30 1.73
N ASP A 87 7.03 1.64 0.89
CA ASP A 87 6.83 1.64 -0.56
C ASP A 87 5.50 0.96 -0.94
N ALA A 88 5.19 -0.17 -0.30
CA ALA A 88 3.91 -0.86 -0.46
C ALA A 88 2.72 0.02 -0.03
N TYR A 89 2.84 0.72 1.10
CA TYR A 89 1.81 1.65 1.57
C TYR A 89 1.59 2.79 0.56
N LYS A 90 2.67 3.41 0.09
CA LYS A 90 2.60 4.51 -0.87
C LYS A 90 1.98 4.07 -2.19
N LYS A 91 2.23 2.84 -2.63
CA LYS A 91 1.61 2.27 -3.83
C LYS A 91 0.08 2.12 -3.71
N ILE A 92 -0.44 1.86 -2.51
CA ILE A 92 -1.88 1.67 -2.27
C ILE A 92 -2.60 3.00 -2.05
N TYR A 93 -2.01 3.89 -1.25
CA TYR A 93 -2.69 5.11 -0.77
C TYR A 93 -2.23 6.40 -1.48
N GLY A 94 -1.13 6.34 -2.24
CA GLY A 94 -0.59 7.49 -2.98
C GLY A 94 0.19 8.50 -2.12
N HIS A 95 0.30 8.27 -0.81
CA HIS A 95 1.04 9.12 0.12
C HIS A 95 1.90 8.30 1.07
N ASP A 96 2.83 8.96 1.76
CA ASP A 96 3.68 8.30 2.75
C ASP A 96 2.86 7.80 3.95
N ARG A 97 3.28 6.66 4.52
CA ARG A 97 2.69 6.10 5.74
C ARG A 97 2.88 7.08 6.90
N PRO A 98 1.88 7.30 7.78
CA PRO A 98 2.11 8.00 9.04
C PRO A 98 3.23 7.26 9.75
N GLY A 99 4.34 7.95 9.98
CA GLY A 99 5.57 7.28 10.37
C GLY A 99 5.32 6.41 11.60
N VAL A 100 5.65 5.11 11.51
CA VAL A 100 6.09 4.36 12.68
C VAL A 100 7.45 4.97 13.03
N TYR A 101 7.40 6.18 13.61
CA TYR A 101 8.54 7.04 13.90
C TYR A 101 9.40 6.35 14.96
N ILE A 102 10.25 5.43 14.54
CA ILE A 102 11.42 5.06 15.29
C ILE A 102 12.49 6.04 14.82
N MET A 103 12.52 7.21 15.49
CA MET A 103 13.65 8.09 15.81
C MET A 103 14.83 8.33 14.82
N ALA A 104 14.91 7.69 13.66
CA ALA A 104 16.08 7.71 12.80
C ALA A 104 16.16 8.97 11.92
N LYS A 105 15.02 9.59 11.57
CA LYS A 105 15.03 10.84 10.78
C LYS A 105 15.46 12.06 11.60
N ASN A 106 15.20 12.04 12.91
CA ASN A 106 15.64 13.12 13.80
C ASN A 106 17.13 13.00 14.16
N GLU A 107 17.71 11.80 14.13
CA GLU A 107 19.15 11.60 14.38
C GLU A 107 20.03 11.91 13.16
N THR A 108 19.58 11.60 11.93
CA THR A 108 20.33 11.98 10.73
C THR A 108 20.33 13.50 10.51
N GLU A 109 19.25 14.20 10.81
CA GLU A 109 19.20 15.67 10.74
C GLU A 109 19.96 16.34 11.91
N LYS A 110 19.96 15.74 13.12
CA LYS A 110 20.79 16.23 14.25
C LYS A 110 22.29 16.06 13.99
N ASN A 111 22.72 14.88 13.55
CA ASN A 111 24.14 14.58 13.33
C ASN A 111 24.70 15.36 12.13
N ALA A 112 23.89 15.62 11.10
CA ALA A 112 24.28 16.49 9.99
C ALA A 112 24.41 17.97 10.40
N GLY A 113 23.64 18.42 11.40
CA GLY A 113 23.74 19.77 11.97
C GLY A 113 24.92 19.98 12.92
N GLU A 114 25.39 18.93 13.60
CA GLU A 114 26.55 18.97 14.50
C GLU A 114 27.90 18.89 13.76
N LEU A 115 27.94 18.28 12.58
CA LEU A 115 29.13 18.25 11.69
C LEU A 115 29.33 19.53 10.86
N SER A 116 28.42 20.50 10.98
CA SER A 116 28.44 21.77 10.23
C SER A 116 28.74 23.00 11.11
N LYS A 117 29.17 22.82 12.35
CA LYS A 117 29.65 23.89 13.26
C LYS A 117 31.09 23.61 13.69
#